data_AF-A0A4U3B8E6-F1
#
_entry.id   AF-A0A4U3B8E6-F1
#
_cell.length_a   1.000
_cell.length_b   1.000
_cell.length_c   1.000
_cell.angle_alpha   90.00
_cell.angle_beta   90.00
_cell.angle_gamma   90.00
#
_symmetry.space_group_name_H-M   'P 1'
#
loop_
_entity.id
_entity.type
_entity.pdbx_description
1 polymer ?
#
loop_
_entity_poly.entity_id
_entity_poly.type
_entity_poly.pdbx_seq_one_letter_code
_entity_poly.pdbx_strand_id
1 'polypeptide(L)' 'KEYRRKGLGRLLLVRILNDAKKYFNIVVLHTDTEQGDKFYTSSGFVKGTKYVGASHYLNLYKRM' A
#
# COMPACT_ATOMS: atom_id res chain seq x y z
N LYS A 1 -8.38 -5.34 -17.54
CA LYS A 1 -9.25 -5.88 -16.45
C LYS A 1 -9.06 -7.39 -16.23
N GLU A 2 -8.75 -8.15 -17.28
CA GLU A 2 -8.68 -9.63 -17.31
C GLU A 2 -7.66 -10.28 -16.36
N TYR A 3 -6.69 -9.50 -15.87
CA TYR A 3 -5.63 -9.95 -14.97
C TYR A 3 -5.85 -9.55 -13.50
N ARG A 4 -7.00 -8.94 -13.18
CA ARG A 4 -7.38 -8.63 -11.78
C ARG A 4 -7.66 -9.92 -11.01
N ARG A 5 -7.50 -9.87 -9.68
CA ARG A 5 -7.76 -10.99 -8.74
C ARG A 5 -6.92 -12.25 -8.99
N LYS A 6 -5.85 -12.17 -9.80
CA LYS A 6 -4.86 -13.23 -10.02
C LYS A 6 -3.57 -13.03 -9.20
N GLY A 7 -3.61 -12.22 -8.14
CA GLY A 7 -2.45 -11.94 -7.28
C GLY A 7 -1.41 -10.95 -7.82
N LEU A 8 -1.45 -10.59 -9.11
CA LEU A 8 -0.45 -9.71 -9.74
C LEU A 8 -0.31 -8.34 -9.07
N GLY A 9 -1.42 -7.73 -8.63
CA GLY A 9 -1.37 -6.47 -7.90
C GLY A 9 -0.56 -6.58 -6.61
N ARG A 10 -0.71 -7.68 -5.86
CA ARG A 10 0.06 -7.94 -4.64
C ARG A 10 1.53 -8.20 -4.96
N LEU A 11 1.82 -8.92 -6.04
CA LEU A 11 3.19 -9.18 -6.49
C LEU A 11 3.93 -7.87 -6.82
N LEU A 12 3.29 -6.99 -7.58
CA LEU A 12 3.85 -5.68 -7.92
C LEU A 12 4.05 -4.81 -6.66
N LEU A 13 3.04 -4.78 -5.78
CA LEU A 13 3.13 -4.01 -4.54
C LEU A 13 4.30 -4.49 -3.66
N VAL A 14 4.46 -5.80 -3.46
CA VAL A 14 5.57 -6.36 -2.69
C VAL A 14 6.92 -5.97 -3.29
N ARG A 15 7.05 -5.99 -4.62
CA ARG A 15 8.30 -5.56 -5.27
C ARG A 15 8.62 -4.10 -4.98
N ILE A 16 7.64 -3.22 -5.14
CA ILE A 16 7.79 -1.78 -4.85
C ILE A 16 8.17 -1.56 -3.38
N LEU A 17 7.49 -2.21 -2.44
CA LEU A 17 7.76 -2.06 -1.01
C LEU A 17 9.16 -2.58 -0.62
N ASN A 18 9.61 -3.68 -1.25
CA ASN A 18 10.96 -4.21 -1.01
C ASN A 18 12.05 -3.27 -1.50
N ASP A 19 11.85 -2.60 -2.63
CA ASP A 19 12.80 -1.60 -3.12
C ASP A 19 12.73 -0.30 -2.30
N ALA A 20 11.53 0.13 -1.89
CA ALA A 20 11.34 1.31 -1.04
C ALA A 20 11.98 1.18 0.36
N LYS A 21 11.98 -0.03 0.95
CA LYS A 21 12.62 -0.34 2.25
C LYS A 21 14.08 0.04 2.36
N LYS A 22 14.78 0.21 1.24
CA LYS A 22 16.20 0.60 1.20
C LYS A 22 16.39 2.09 1.50
N TYR A 23 15.37 2.91 1.27
CA TYR A 23 15.50 4.38 1.24
C TYR A 23 14.47 5.10 2.11
N PHE A 24 13.37 4.44 2.44
CA PHE A 24 12.22 5.09 3.10
C PHE A 24 11.73 4.29 4.30
N ASN A 25 11.21 5.02 5.29
CA ASN A 25 10.58 4.44 6.48
C ASN A 25 9.07 4.30 6.33
N ILE A 26 8.44 5.19 5.57
CA ILE A 26 7.00 5.27 5.40
C ILE A 26 6.67 5.34 3.91
N VAL A 27 5.67 4.58 3.49
CA VAL A 27 5.04 4.70 2.17
C VAL A 27 3.62 5.23 2.37
N VAL A 28 3.23 6.20 1.57
CA VAL A 28 1.89 6.80 1.60
C VAL A 28 1.21 6.63 0.25
N LEU A 29 -0.12 6.62 0.26
CA LEU A 29 -0.91 6.63 -0.97
C LEU A 29 -2.24 7.35 -0.76
N HIS A 30 -2.85 7.73 -1.88
CA HIS A 30 -4.22 8.21 -1.94
C HIS A 30 -5.05 7.23 -2.76
N THR A 31 -6.19 6.83 -2.19
CA THR A 31 -7.26 6.12 -2.88
C THR A 31 -8.59 6.65 -2.36
N ASP A 32 -9.50 6.87 -3.29
CA ASP A 32 -10.89 7.31 -3.11
C ASP A 32 -11.90 6.18 -3.40
N THR A 33 -11.42 5.03 -3.89
CA THR A 33 -12.28 3.86 -4.18
C THR A 33 -12.28 2.83 -3.05
N GLU A 34 -13.45 2.23 -2.79
CA GLU A 34 -13.60 1.13 -1.83
C GLU A 34 -12.78 -0.11 -2.24
N GLN A 35 -12.63 -0.35 -3.55
CA GLN A 35 -11.80 -1.46 -4.05
C GLN A 35 -10.31 -1.23 -3.74
N GLY A 36 -9.80 -0.02 -3.95
CA GLY A 36 -8.42 0.34 -3.62
C GLY A 36 -8.17 0.29 -2.12
N ASP A 37 -9.11 0.82 -1.33
CA ASP A 37 -9.09 0.74 0.13
C ASP A 37 -8.92 -0.71 0.62
N LYS A 38 -9.81 -1.62 0.22
CA LYS A 38 -9.73 -3.04 0.59
C LYS A 38 -8.42 -3.70 0.16
N PHE A 39 -7.89 -3.33 -1.00
CA PHE A 39 -6.63 -3.87 -1.51
C PHE A 39 -5.42 -3.42 -0.67
N TYR A 40 -5.32 -2.14 -0.34
CA TYR A 40 -4.17 -1.62 0.41
C TYR A 40 -4.25 -1.97 1.89
N THR A 41 -5.43 -1.92 2.51
CA THR A 41 -5.62 -2.33 3.92
C THR A 41 -5.30 -3.81 4.13
N SER A 42 -5.75 -4.70 3.24
CA SER A 42 -5.35 -6.13 3.28
C SER A 42 -3.86 -6.38 3.03
N SER A 43 -3.15 -5.38 2.49
CA SER A 43 -1.70 -5.41 2.29
C SER A 43 -0.91 -4.75 3.42
N GLY A 44 -1.57 -4.38 4.53
CA GLY A 44 -0.94 -3.84 5.74
C GLY A 44 -0.96 -2.31 5.87
N PHE A 45 -1.48 -1.59 4.87
CA PHE A 45 -1.63 -0.14 5.00
C PHE A 45 -2.69 0.21 6.04
N VAL A 46 -2.44 1.26 6.80
CA VAL A 46 -3.37 1.81 7.79
C VAL A 46 -4.03 3.05 7.19
N LYS A 47 -5.36 3.15 7.35
CA LYS A 47 -6.11 4.37 7.02
C LYS A 47 -5.69 5.52 7.91
N GLY A 48 -5.51 6.69 7.32
CA GLY A 48 -5.35 7.91 8.08
C GLY A 48 -4.78 9.05 7.27
N THR A 49 -5.08 10.26 7.72
CA THR A 49 -4.68 11.53 7.10
C THR A 49 -3.44 12.12 7.74
N LYS A 50 -2.62 11.28 8.41
CA LYS A 50 -1.39 11.70 9.10
C LYS A 50 -0.40 12.42 8.17
N TYR A 51 -0.41 12.07 6.90
CA TYR A 51 0.44 12.67 5.88
C TYR A 51 -0.44 13.43 4.89
N VAL A 52 -0.06 14.67 4.58
CA VAL A 52 -0.83 15.58 3.73
C VAL A 52 -1.09 14.92 2.37
N GLY A 53 -2.35 14.93 1.93
CA GLY A 53 -2.78 14.33 0.67
C GLY A 53 -2.90 12.80 0.67
N ALA A 54 -2.48 12.11 1.72
CA ALA A 54 -2.60 10.66 1.83
C ALA A 54 -3.95 10.26 2.45
N SER A 55 -4.49 9.13 1.98
CA SER A 55 -5.59 8.44 2.67
C SER A 55 -5.10 7.22 3.46
N HIS A 56 -3.94 6.68 3.11
CA HIS A 56 -3.34 5.52 3.78
C HIS A 56 -1.82 5.66 3.89
N TYR A 57 -1.26 4.98 4.89
CA TYR A 57 0.18 4.88 5.07
C TYR A 57 0.61 3.51 5.60
N LEU A 58 1.84 3.12 5.28
CA LEU A 58 2.48 1.89 5.75
C LEU A 58 3.84 2.24 6.34
N ASN A 59 4.10 1.75 7.55
CA ASN A 59 5.44 1.77 8.12
C ASN A 59 6.19 0.51 7.66
N LEU A 60 7.30 0.71 6.94
CA LEU A 60 8.06 -0.36 6.31
C LEU A 60 8.87 -1.22 7.29
N TYR A 61 9.08 -0.74 8.52
CA TYR A 61 9.83 -1.42 9.58
C TYR A 61 8.94 -1.99 10.69
N LYS A 62 7.66 -1.60 10.72
CA LYS A 62 6.72 -2.22 11.65
C LYS A 62 6.38 -3.60 11.13
N ARG A 63 6.79 -4.65 11.85
CA ARG A 63 6.35 -6.02 11.54
C ARG A 63 4.82 -6.05 11.53
N MET A 64 4.27 -6.63 10.47
CA MET A 64 2.85 -7.02 10.39
C MET A 64 2.55 -8.03 11.49
#